data_AF-A0A1W1XS45-F1
#
_entry.id   AF-A0A1W1XS45-F1
#
_cell.length_a   1.000
_cell.length_b   1.000
_cell.length_c   1.000
_cell.angle_alpha   90.00
_cell.angle_beta   90.00
_cell.angle_gamma   90.00
#
_symmetry.space_group_name_H-M   'P 1'
#
loop_
_entity.id
_entity.type
_entity.pdbx_description
1 polymer ?
#
loop_
_entity_poly.entity_id
_entity_poly.type
_entity_poly.pdbx_seq_one_letter_code
_entity_poly.pdbx_strand_id
1 'polypeptide(L)' 'MSLYIKTEDYRKYGIHKGSDLERVRAVVQRELDIAPLFVCFVNRREFIRVDFLKPRRRRRRPRAGNRGGRVSRRKTGT' A
#
# COMPACT_ATOMS: atom_id res chain seq x y z
N MET A 1 -5.69 11.95 -6.84
CA MET A 1 -4.75 12.90 -7.46
C MET A 1 -3.61 12.09 -8.01
N SER A 2 -3.26 12.31 -9.28
CA SER A 2 -2.21 11.56 -9.97
C SER A 2 -1.21 12.54 -10.55
N LEU A 3 0.08 12.28 -10.36
CA LEU A 3 1.19 13.05 -10.92
C LEU A 3 1.86 12.22 -12.00
N TYR A 4 2.23 12.86 -13.11
CA TYR A 4 3.00 12.23 -14.18
C TYR A 4 4.38 12.88 -14.22
N ILE A 5 5.41 12.07 -14.04
CA ILE A 5 6.80 12.50 -13.98
C ILE A 5 7.52 11.88 -15.17
N LYS A 6 8.35 12.63 -15.90
CA LYS A 6 9.19 12.02 -16.93
C LYS A 6 10.23 11.13 -16.27
N THR A 7 10.40 9.93 -16.79
CA THR A 7 11.39 8.96 -16.27
C THR A 7 12.81 9.54 -16.33
N GLU A 8 13.09 10.41 -17.31
CA GLU A 8 14.40 11.07 -17.45
C GLU A 8 14.73 12.01 -16.28
N ASP A 9 13.74 12.66 -15.65
CA ASP A 9 13.98 13.55 -14.51
C ASP A 9 14.56 12.79 -13.30
N TYR A 10 14.27 11.48 -13.22
CA TYR A 10 14.74 10.60 -12.15
C TYR A 10 16.03 9.86 -12.51
N ARG A 11 16.64 10.17 -13.67
CA ARG A 11 17.93 9.60 -14.08
C ARG A 11 19.06 9.93 -13.10
N LYS A 12 18.99 11.10 -12.45
CA LYS A 12 19.90 11.51 -11.36
C LYS A 12 19.86 10.59 -10.13
N TYR A 13 18.77 9.83 -9.95
CA TYR A 13 18.62 8.82 -8.89
C TYR A 13 18.89 7.39 -9.38
N GLY A 14 19.39 7.24 -10.62
CA GLY A 14 19.63 5.95 -11.26
C GLY A 14 18.36 5.27 -11.77
N ILE A 15 17.23 5.98 -11.83
CA ILE A 15 16.00 5.45 -12.43
C ILE A 15 16.10 5.57 -13.95
N HIS A 16 15.77 4.48 -14.63
CA HIS A 16 15.72 4.38 -16.07
C HIS A 16 14.57 3.47 -16.48
N LYS A 17 14.31 3.35 -17.79
CA LYS A 17 13.20 2.53 -18.32
C LYS A 17 13.26 1.06 -17.90
N GLY A 18 14.43 0.55 -17.49
CA GLY A 18 14.61 -0.82 -17.01
C GLY A 18 14.47 -1.00 -15.49
N SER A 19 14.33 0.09 -14.73
CA SER A 19 14.32 0.03 -13.27
C SER A 19 13.07 -0.63 -12.71
N ASP A 20 13.24 -1.33 -11.59
CA ASP A 20 12.13 -1.93 -10.86
C ASP A 20 11.21 -0.89 -10.23
N LEU A 21 9.90 -1.18 -10.22
CA LEU A 21 8.88 -0.31 -9.64
C LEU A 21 9.09 -0.07 -8.14
N GLU A 22 9.64 -1.04 -7.41
CA GLU A 22 9.94 -0.86 -5.98
C GLU A 22 11.02 0.20 -5.75
N ARG A 23 12.06 0.20 -6.59
CA ARG A 23 13.12 1.21 -6.54
C ARG A 23 12.57 2.59 -6.92
N VAL A 24 11.78 2.67 -7.98
CA VAL A 24 11.09 3.91 -8.38
C VAL A 24 10.24 4.44 -7.23
N ARG A 25 9.45 3.56 -6.60
CA ARG A 25 8.58 3.91 -5.47
C ARG A 25 9.38 4.48 -4.30
N ALA A 26 10.48 3.83 -3.90
CA ALA A 26 11.30 4.28 -2.79
C ALA A 26 11.91 5.67 -3.05
N VAL A 27 12.39 5.92 -4.27
CA VAL A 27 12.94 7.24 -4.65
C VAL A 27 11.85 8.31 -4.64
N VAL A 28 10.70 8.05 -5.27
CA VAL A 28 9.56 8.99 -5.30
C VAL A 28 9.03 9.28 -3.89
N GLN A 29 8.97 8.27 -3.02
CA GLN A 29 8.59 8.45 -1.61
C GLN A 29 9.54 9.37 -0.87
N ARG A 30 10.85 9.18 -1.07
CA ARG A 30 11.88 10.00 -0.41
C ARG A 30 11.87 11.44 -0.92
N GLU A 31 11.64 11.64 -2.21
CA GLU A 31 11.65 12.99 -2.81
C GLU A 31 10.41 13.79 -2.44
N LEU A 32 9.24 13.15 -2.42
CA LEU A 32 7.97 13.82 -2.14
C LEU A 32 7.62 13.86 -0.64
N ASP A 33 8.39 13.17 0.21
CA ASP A 33 8.13 12.97 1.65
C ASP A 33 6.69 12.50 1.96
N ILE A 34 6.11 11.71 1.05
CA ILE A 34 4.72 11.25 1.13
C ILE A 34 4.67 9.72 1.09
N ALA A 35 3.95 9.14 2.04
CA ALA A 35 3.56 7.74 2.03
C ALA A 35 2.15 7.58 2.61
N PRO A 36 1.30 6.68 2.08
CA PRO A 36 1.56 5.72 1.00
C PRO A 36 1.33 6.28 -0.41
N LEU A 37 2.10 5.80 -1.39
CA LEU A 37 1.91 6.11 -2.80
C LEU A 37 2.06 4.87 -3.69
N PHE A 38 1.38 4.90 -4.83
CA PHE A 38 1.41 3.91 -5.90
C PHE A 38 2.17 4.50 -7.09
N VAL A 39 3.00 3.69 -7.74
CA VAL A 39 3.76 4.09 -8.92
C VAL A 39 3.59 3.05 -10.03
N CYS A 40 3.50 3.51 -11.28
CA CYS A 40 3.58 2.65 -12.44
C CYS A 40 4.23 3.36 -13.63
N PHE A 41 4.82 2.60 -14.55
CA PHE A 41 5.30 3.13 -15.81
C PHE A 41 4.15 3.21 -16.82
N VAL A 42 4.07 4.32 -17.54
CA VAL A 42 3.11 4.53 -18.62
C VAL A 42 3.82 5.03 -19.88
N ASN A 43 3.11 4.99 -21.01
CA ASN A 43 3.62 5.37 -22.32
C ASN A 43 5.00 4.75 -22.65
N ARG A 44 5.07 3.42 -22.75
CA ARG A 44 6.32 2.68 -23.01
C ARG A 44 7.47 3.05 -22.02
N ARG A 45 7.11 3.31 -20.77
CA ARG A 45 8.03 3.71 -19.68
C ARG A 45 8.71 5.06 -19.89
N GLU A 46 8.08 5.94 -20.67
CA GLU A 46 8.51 7.33 -20.79
C GLU A 46 8.15 8.11 -19.52
N PHE A 47 6.98 7.82 -18.93
CA PHE A 47 6.52 8.50 -17.72
C PHE A 47 6.30 7.52 -16.57
N ILE A 48 6.50 8.04 -15.36
CA ILE A 48 6.12 7.43 -14.10
C ILE A 48 4.82 8.11 -13.67
N ARG A 49 3.74 7.34 -13.60
CA ARG A 49 2.49 7.77 -12.98
C ARG A 49 2.57 7.49 -11.49
N VAL A 50 2.31 8.50 -10.68
CA VAL A 50 2.31 8.45 -9.21
C VAL A 50 0.91 8.78 -8.71
N ASP A 51 0.28 7.85 -8.00
CA ASP A 51 -1.01 8.05 -7.36
C ASP A 51 -0.84 8.16 -5.84
N PHE A 52 -1.27 9.29 -5.29
CA PHE A 52 -1.26 9.53 -3.84
C PHE A 52 -2.38 8.72 -3.18
N LEU A 53 -2.01 7.72 -2.37
CA LEU A 53 -2.99 6.89 -1.70
C LEU A 53 -3.37 7.55 -0.38
N LYS A 54 -4.68 7.71 -0.14
CA LYS A 54 -5.14 8.09 1.20
C LYS A 54 -4.65 7.02 2.20
N PRO A 55 -4.11 7.41 3.37
CA PRO A 55 -3.81 6.47 4.43
C PRO A 55 -5.06 5.62 4.68
N ARG A 56 -4.99 4.32 4.38
CA ARG A 56 -6.12 3.42 4.64
C ARG A 56 -6.29 3.41 6.16
N ARG A 57 -7.33 4.09 6.67
CA ARG A 57 -7.80 3.87 8.04
C ARG A 57 -7.92 2.37 8.20
N ARG A 58 -7.08 1.77 9.05
CA ARG A 58 -7.18 0.36 9.44
C ARG A 58 -8.63 0.19 9.89
N ARG A 59 -9.47 -0.44 9.05
CA ARG A 59 -10.81 -0.87 9.45
C ARG A 59 -10.54 -1.80 10.63
N ARG A 60 -10.76 -1.30 11.85
CA ARG A 60 -10.77 -2.12 13.06
C ARG A 60 -11.80 -3.21 12.76
N ARG A 61 -11.33 -4.40 12.39
CA ARG A 61 -12.19 -5.57 12.37
C ARG A 61 -12.77 -5.64 13.78
N PRO A 62 -14.09 -5.59 13.98
CA PRO A 62 -14.64 -5.85 15.30
C PRO A 62 -14.12 -7.24 15.68
N ARG A 63 -13.27 -7.29 16.71
CA ARG A 63 -12.89 -8.54 17.35
C ARG A 63 -14.21 -9.15 17.77
N ALA A 64 -14.61 -10.24 17.12
CA ALA A 64 -15.68 -11.10 17.58
C ALA A 64 -15.24 -11.68 18.93
N GLY A 65 -15.41 -10.89 19.99
CA GLY A 65 -15.29 -11.32 21.36
C GLY A 65 -16.55 -12.11 21.71
N ASN A 66 -16.70 -13.31 21.14
CA ASN A 66 -17.72 -14.24 21.60
C ASN A 66 -17.18 -14.98 22.83
N ARG A 67 -17.02 -14.25 23.93
CA ARG A 67 -16.98 -14.82 25.28
C ARG A 67 -18.43 -14.96 25.72
N GLY A 68 -19.06 -16.08 25.38
CA GLY A 68 -20.49 -16.27 25.64
C GLY A 68 -20.92 -17.73 25.66
N GLY A 69 -20.64 -18.40 26.76
CA GLY A 69 -21.52 -19.43 27.32
C GLY A 69 -21.57 -20.79 26.62
N ARG A 70 -20.67 -21.70 26.97
CA ARG A 70 -20.97 -23.14 26.90
C ARG A 70 -20.72 -23.78 28.26
N VAL A 71 -21.57 -23.43 29.23
CA VAL A 71 -21.70 -24.17 30.49
C VAL A 71 -22.53 -25.42 30.17
N SER A 72 -21.85 -26.54 29.95
CA SER A 72 -22.49 -27.85 29.86
C SER A 72 -22.94 -28.26 31.26
N ARG A 73 -24.22 -28.02 31.58
CA ARG A 73 -24.85 -28.43 32.84
C ARG A 73 -25.08 -29.95 32.82
N ARG A 74 -24.44 -30.63 33.78
CA ARG A 74 -24.53 -32.09 34.03
C ARG A 74 -26.00 -32.55 34.11
N LYS A 75 -26.34 -33.65 33.42
CA LYS A 75 -27.54 -34.44 33.68
C LYS A 75 -27.26 -35.36 34.87
N THR A 76 -28.01 -35.18 35.95
CA THR A 76 -28.26 -36.18 37.00
C THR A 76 -29.29 -37.19 36.48
N GLY A 77 -29.00 -38.48 36.62
CA GLY A 77 -29.96 -39.56 36.42
C GLY A 77 -29.98 -40.44 37.66
N THR A 78 -31.18 -40.54 38.25
CA THR A 78 -31.62 -41.59 39.19
C THR A 78 -32.00 -42.84 38.42
#